data_AF-V6Z0C9-F1
#
_entry.id   AF-V6Z0C9-F1
#
_cell.length_a   1.000
_cell.length_b   1.000
_cell.length_c   1.000
_cell.angle_alpha   90.00
_cell.angle_beta   90.00
_cell.angle_gamma   90.00
#
_symmetry.space_group_name_H-M   'P 1'
#
loop_
_entity.id
_entity.type
_entity.pdbx_description
1 polymer ?
#
loop_
_entity_poly.entity_id
_entity_poly.type
_entity_poly.pdbx_seq_one_letter_code
_entity_poly.pdbx_strand_id
1 'polypeptide(L)'
;MPKTKLKLGRKLGTVGKLFSIIPDTTAIINKTIDNSRPIIEKHMDQRHEKQMSLIKIDNVVNLPLEEAKEHLERQGFVVSAILAKPSKKLAQVHLKEVVQMIPKSGKHLKGSLVKLYYVDLDVINASQELIDEETRRIVERNQTIADSFESVKNVIPFRHQKK
;
A
#
# COMPACT_ATOMS: atom_id res chain seq x y z
N MET A 1 39.53 24.11 -29.54
CA MET A 1 40.49 23.10 -30.07
C MET A 1 41.15 22.40 -28.87
N PRO A 2 41.41 21.08 -28.85
CA PRO A 2 40.45 19.96 -28.90
C PRO A 2 40.56 18.93 -27.72
N LYS A 3 39.39 18.38 -27.37
CA LYS A 3 39.04 16.97 -27.04
C LYS A 3 39.56 16.29 -25.75
N THR A 4 38.61 16.18 -24.82
CA THR A 4 38.48 15.23 -23.71
C THR A 4 38.70 13.77 -24.13
N LYS A 5 39.52 13.02 -23.36
CA LYS A 5 39.67 11.56 -23.52
C LYS A 5 38.86 10.83 -22.45
N LEU A 6 37.76 10.20 -22.89
CA LEU A 6 37.10 9.11 -22.17
C LEU A 6 38.12 7.99 -21.92
N LYS A 7 38.26 7.55 -20.66
CA LYS A 7 38.84 6.24 -20.33
C LYS A 7 37.73 5.37 -19.76
N LEU A 8 37.06 4.63 -20.65
CA LEU A 8 36.14 3.55 -20.31
C LEU A 8 36.96 2.38 -19.73
N GLY A 9 36.74 2.07 -18.45
CA GLY A 9 37.33 0.91 -17.79
C GLY A 9 36.87 -0.39 -18.44
N ARG A 10 37.82 -1.11 -19.05
CA ARG A 10 37.65 -2.46 -19.58
C ARG A 10 37.64 -3.48 -18.45
N LYS A 11 36.48 -4.10 -18.16
CA LYS A 11 36.39 -5.40 -17.47
C LYS A 11 35.11 -6.16 -17.85
N LEU A 12 35.03 -6.66 -19.09
CA LEU A 12 34.05 -7.70 -19.50
C LEU A 12 34.64 -8.52 -20.67
N GLY A 13 35.62 -9.37 -20.37
CA GLY A 13 36.41 -10.06 -21.42
C GLY A 13 36.70 -11.55 -21.17
N THR A 14 35.98 -12.23 -20.29
CA THR A 14 36.31 -13.62 -19.88
C THR A 14 35.16 -14.62 -19.94
N VAL A 15 33.95 -14.24 -20.39
CA VAL A 15 32.80 -15.18 -20.47
C VAL A 15 32.63 -15.81 -21.87
N GLY A 16 33.35 -15.33 -22.88
CA GLY A 16 33.16 -15.73 -24.29
C GLY A 16 33.89 -17.00 -24.75
N LYS A 17 34.66 -17.68 -23.88
CA LYS A 17 35.49 -18.85 -24.27
C LYS A 17 34.95 -20.20 -23.81
N LEU A 18 33.79 -20.24 -23.13
CA LEU A 18 33.13 -21.48 -22.71
C LEU A 18 32.08 -22.01 -23.72
N PHE A 19 31.78 -21.24 -24.78
CA PHE A 19 30.77 -21.62 -25.79
C PHE A 19 31.33 -22.34 -27.02
N SER A 20 32.66 -22.51 -27.15
CA SER A 20 33.27 -22.98 -28.40
C SER A 20 34.08 -24.27 -28.31
N ILE A 21 34.05 -25.00 -27.19
CA ILE A 21 34.81 -26.25 -27.02
C ILE A 21 33.90 -27.35 -26.50
N ILE A 22 32.84 -27.67 -27.26
CA ILE A 22 32.26 -29.02 -27.24
C ILE A 22 31.68 -29.32 -28.64
N PRO A 23 32.47 -29.84 -29.58
CA PRO A 23 31.92 -30.73 -30.60
C PRO A 23 31.71 -32.11 -29.96
N ASP A 24 30.56 -32.73 -30.21
CA ASP A 24 30.21 -34.12 -29.86
C ASP A 24 29.83 -34.47 -28.40
N THR A 25 28.90 -33.72 -27.80
CA THR A 25 28.07 -34.27 -26.69
C THR A 25 26.57 -34.33 -26.99
N THR A 26 26.14 -33.92 -28.18
CA THR A 26 24.72 -33.98 -28.60
C THR A 26 24.17 -35.41 -28.65
N ALA A 27 25.02 -36.44 -28.72
CA ALA A 27 24.61 -37.84 -28.65
C ALA A 27 24.37 -38.36 -27.21
N ILE A 28 25.06 -37.81 -26.20
CA ILE A 28 24.97 -38.26 -24.79
C ILE A 28 23.81 -37.56 -24.06
N ILE A 29 23.37 -36.42 -24.58
CA ILE A 29 22.27 -35.62 -24.05
C ILE A 29 20.89 -36.31 -24.26
N ASN A 30 20.76 -37.25 -25.21
CA ASN A 30 19.48 -37.89 -25.51
C ASN A 30 18.94 -38.80 -24.39
N LYS A 31 19.79 -39.45 -23.57
CA LYS A 31 19.32 -40.39 -22.53
C LYS A 31 19.15 -39.76 -21.13
N THR A 32 19.60 -38.53 -20.93
CA THR A 32 19.54 -37.84 -19.61
C THR A 32 18.56 -36.66 -19.60
N ILE A 33 18.15 -36.15 -20.77
CA ILE A 33 17.03 -35.20 -20.89
C ILE A 33 15.67 -35.88 -20.67
N ASP A 34 15.49 -37.13 -21.08
CA ASP A 34 14.17 -37.79 -21.06
C ASP A 34 13.59 -37.97 -19.65
N ASN A 35 14.42 -38.18 -18.63
CA ASN A 35 13.95 -38.31 -17.24
C ASN A 35 13.78 -36.97 -16.50
N SER A 36 14.34 -35.87 -17.00
CA SER A 36 14.23 -34.54 -16.38
C SER A 36 13.19 -33.63 -17.05
N ARG A 37 12.82 -33.91 -18.32
CA ARG A 37 11.68 -33.31 -19.02
C ARG A 37 10.39 -33.24 -18.20
N PRO A 38 9.87 -34.36 -17.63
CA PRO A 38 8.59 -34.30 -16.90
C PRO A 38 8.66 -33.44 -15.64
N ILE A 39 9.83 -33.26 -15.03
CA ILE A 39 10.01 -32.42 -13.85
C ILE A 39 10.00 -30.94 -14.24
N ILE A 40 10.73 -30.57 -15.30
CA ILE A 40 10.77 -29.19 -15.80
C ILE A 40 9.41 -28.79 -16.37
N GLU A 41 8.77 -29.66 -17.14
CA GLU A 41 7.44 -29.46 -17.73
C GLU A 41 6.38 -29.27 -16.64
N LYS A 42 6.33 -30.15 -15.64
CA LYS A 42 5.44 -30.01 -14.48
C LYS A 42 5.63 -28.70 -13.71
N HIS A 43 6.86 -28.22 -13.58
CA HIS A 43 7.13 -26.94 -12.89
C HIS A 43 6.76 -25.72 -13.75
N MET A 44 6.88 -25.82 -15.08
CA MET A 44 6.45 -24.77 -16.01
C MET A 44 4.92 -24.69 -16.08
N ASP A 45 4.24 -25.82 -16.14
CA ASP A 45 2.78 -25.89 -16.18
C ASP A 45 2.14 -25.38 -14.89
N GLN A 46 2.65 -25.79 -13.72
CA GLN A 46 2.17 -25.27 -12.43
C GLN A 46 2.34 -23.75 -12.30
N ARG A 47 3.39 -23.17 -12.89
CA ARG A 47 3.58 -21.71 -12.90
C ARG A 47 2.66 -21.02 -13.91
N HIS A 48 2.39 -21.64 -15.05
CA HIS A 48 1.44 -21.11 -16.02
C HIS A 48 0.01 -21.16 -15.49
N GLU A 49 -0.44 -22.28 -14.94
CA GLU A 49 -1.79 -22.40 -14.34
C GLU A 49 -2.00 -21.40 -13.21
N LYS A 50 -1.02 -21.26 -12.29
CA LYS A 50 -1.08 -20.25 -11.23
C LYS A 50 -1.17 -18.84 -11.78
N GLN A 51 -0.40 -18.51 -12.83
CA GLN A 51 -0.44 -17.17 -13.44
C GLN A 51 -1.74 -16.89 -14.19
N MET A 52 -2.34 -17.90 -14.83
CA MET A 52 -3.62 -17.76 -15.54
C MET A 52 -4.80 -17.50 -14.59
N SER A 53 -4.69 -17.93 -13.33
CA SER A 53 -5.72 -17.71 -12.30
C SER A 53 -5.68 -16.35 -11.60
N LEU A 54 -4.62 -15.57 -11.82
CA LEU A 54 -4.41 -14.27 -11.17
C LEU A 54 -5.05 -13.14 -11.97
N ILE A 55 -6.07 -12.51 -11.39
CA ILE A 55 -6.73 -11.32 -11.93
C ILE A 55 -6.28 -10.09 -11.15
N LYS A 56 -6.15 -8.96 -11.84
CA LYS A 56 -5.83 -7.68 -11.20
C LYS A 56 -7.09 -7.15 -10.50
N ILE A 57 -6.97 -6.87 -9.21
CA ILE A 57 -7.96 -6.11 -8.44
C ILE A 57 -7.75 -4.62 -8.69
N ASP A 58 -8.80 -3.94 -9.10
CA ASP A 58 -8.80 -2.49 -9.25
C ASP A 58 -8.96 -1.77 -7.91
N ASN A 59 -8.43 -0.55 -7.84
CA ASN A 59 -8.62 0.29 -6.67
C ASN A 59 -10.00 0.95 -6.71
N VAL A 60 -10.83 0.61 -5.72
CA VAL A 60 -12.19 1.13 -5.57
C VAL A 60 -12.35 2.03 -4.34
N VAL A 61 -11.24 2.47 -3.73
CA VAL A 61 -11.29 3.50 -2.68
C VAL A 61 -11.79 4.80 -3.30
N ASN A 62 -12.57 5.56 -2.51
CA ASN A 62 -13.28 6.77 -2.90
C ASN A 62 -14.45 6.57 -3.87
N LEU A 63 -14.89 5.33 -4.09
CA LEU A 63 -16.12 5.04 -4.84
C LEU A 63 -17.30 4.78 -3.89
N PRO A 64 -18.54 5.01 -4.34
CA PRO A 64 -19.73 4.54 -3.64
C PRO A 64 -19.69 3.02 -3.44
N LEU A 65 -20.14 2.55 -2.28
CA LEU A 65 -20.10 1.13 -1.91
C LEU A 65 -20.73 0.21 -2.95
N GLU A 66 -21.90 0.57 -3.48
CA GLU A 66 -22.62 -0.26 -4.45
C GLU A 66 -21.87 -0.37 -5.78
N GLU A 67 -21.36 0.75 -6.30
CA GLU A 67 -20.59 0.78 -7.54
C GLU A 67 -19.28 -0.01 -7.38
N ALA A 68 -18.58 0.17 -6.25
CA ALA A 68 -17.36 -0.55 -5.92
C ALA A 68 -17.61 -2.07 -5.82
N LYS A 69 -18.71 -2.46 -5.18
CA LYS A 69 -19.10 -3.87 -5.03
C LYS A 69 -19.40 -4.51 -6.38
N GLU A 70 -20.26 -3.87 -7.18
CA GLU A 70 -20.63 -4.39 -8.49
C GLU A 70 -19.41 -4.54 -9.41
N HIS A 71 -18.51 -3.54 -9.40
CA HIS A 71 -17.29 -3.58 -10.20
C HIS A 71 -16.39 -4.76 -9.85
N LEU A 72 -16.15 -5.00 -8.56
CA LEU A 72 -15.29 -6.10 -8.10
C LEU A 72 -15.95 -7.48 -8.28
N GLU A 73 -17.26 -7.58 -8.09
CA GLU A 73 -18.00 -8.82 -8.36
C GLU A 73 -17.97 -9.18 -9.84
N ARG A 74 -18.08 -8.19 -10.74
CA ARG A 74 -17.96 -8.36 -12.19
C ARG A 74 -16.56 -8.84 -12.61
N GLN A 75 -15.52 -8.46 -11.86
CA GLN A 75 -14.15 -8.98 -12.03
C GLN A 75 -13.99 -10.44 -11.55
N GLY A 76 -14.99 -10.98 -10.85
CA GLY A 76 -15.00 -12.33 -10.31
C GLY A 76 -14.40 -12.44 -8.91
N PHE A 77 -14.42 -11.36 -8.12
CA PHE A 77 -14.10 -11.38 -6.70
C PHE A 77 -15.35 -11.50 -5.85
N VAL A 78 -15.20 -12.01 -4.63
CA VAL A 78 -16.28 -12.04 -3.63
C VAL A 78 -16.12 -10.81 -2.75
N VAL A 79 -17.15 -9.99 -2.60
CA VAL A 79 -17.06 -8.72 -1.86
C VAL A 79 -17.80 -8.80 -0.53
N SER A 80 -17.19 -8.28 0.52
CA SER A 80 -17.80 -8.11 1.84
C SER A 80 -17.73 -6.64 2.26
N ALA A 81 -18.89 -6.03 2.52
CA ALA A 81 -19.00 -4.68 3.04
C ALA A 81 -18.89 -4.69 4.57
N ILE A 82 -18.04 -3.82 5.12
CA ILE A 82 -17.77 -3.72 6.56
C ILE A 82 -17.82 -2.24 6.96
N LEU A 83 -18.48 -1.94 8.07
CA LEU A 83 -18.52 -0.57 8.57
C LEU A 83 -17.13 -0.15 9.10
N ALA A 84 -16.64 0.99 8.64
CA ALA A 84 -15.37 1.55 9.09
C ALA A 84 -15.45 2.04 10.55
N LYS A 85 -14.34 1.95 11.29
CA LYS A 85 -14.26 2.54 12.62
C LYS A 85 -14.20 4.07 12.53
N PRO A 86 -14.93 4.81 13.39
CA PRO A 86 -14.86 6.26 13.43
C PRO A 86 -13.42 6.75 13.63
N SER A 87 -13.04 7.78 12.86
CA SER A 87 -11.74 8.43 13.00
C SER A 87 -11.79 9.84 12.44
N LYS A 88 -10.96 10.74 12.97
CA LYS A 88 -10.94 12.17 12.59
C LYS A 88 -10.81 12.40 11.07
N LYS A 89 -10.16 11.48 10.35
CA LYS A 89 -9.98 11.58 8.89
C LYS A 89 -11.27 11.32 8.10
N LEU A 90 -12.28 10.69 8.73
CA LEU A 90 -13.53 10.28 8.10
C LEU A 90 -14.64 11.31 8.22
N ALA A 91 -14.46 12.37 9.00
CA ALA A 91 -15.49 13.40 9.20
C ALA A 91 -15.87 14.15 7.91
N GLN A 92 -14.98 14.17 6.92
CA GLN A 92 -15.16 14.88 5.64
C GLN A 92 -15.45 13.94 4.45
N VAL A 93 -15.67 12.65 4.71
CA VAL A 93 -15.92 11.63 3.68
C VAL A 93 -17.40 11.60 3.31
N HIS A 94 -17.73 11.22 2.07
CA HIS A 94 -19.12 11.13 1.64
C HIS A 94 -19.81 9.89 2.22
N LEU A 95 -21.14 9.99 2.33
CA LEU A 95 -21.99 8.89 2.78
C LEU A 95 -21.84 7.67 1.86
N LYS A 96 -21.68 6.48 2.46
CA LYS A 96 -21.51 5.19 1.77
C LYS A 96 -20.29 5.12 0.85
N GLU A 97 -19.30 5.97 1.06
CA GLU A 97 -18.04 5.93 0.32
C GLU A 97 -17.11 4.83 0.89
N VAL A 98 -16.41 4.12 0.01
CA VAL A 98 -15.38 3.15 0.39
C VAL A 98 -14.10 3.91 0.77
N VAL A 99 -13.64 3.74 2.00
CA VAL A 99 -12.42 4.39 2.51
C VAL A 99 -11.22 3.47 2.44
N GLN A 100 -11.45 2.17 2.57
CA GLN A 100 -10.36 1.20 2.59
C GLN A 100 -10.81 -0.12 1.98
N MET A 101 -9.89 -0.78 1.28
CA MET A 101 -10.09 -2.14 0.79
C MET A 101 -8.96 -3.06 1.26
N ILE A 102 -9.30 -4.33 1.47
CA ILE A 102 -8.35 -5.40 1.77
C ILE A 102 -8.73 -6.66 0.96
N PRO A 103 -7.83 -7.22 0.14
CA PRO A 103 -6.47 -6.77 -0.12
C PRO A 103 -6.41 -5.46 -0.91
N LYS A 104 -5.22 -4.83 -0.93
CA LYS A 104 -4.97 -3.67 -1.80
C LYS A 104 -4.93 -4.09 -3.27
N SER A 105 -4.99 -3.10 -4.16
CA SER A 105 -4.85 -3.29 -5.60
C SER A 105 -3.58 -4.08 -5.92
N GLY A 106 -3.72 -5.04 -6.83
CA GLY A 106 -2.67 -6.03 -7.08
C GLY A 106 -3.22 -7.24 -7.82
N LYS A 107 -2.36 -8.22 -8.09
CA LYS A 107 -2.77 -9.48 -8.71
C LYS A 107 -3.17 -10.48 -7.63
N HIS A 108 -4.41 -10.96 -7.70
CA HIS A 108 -4.98 -11.89 -6.72
C HIS A 108 -5.73 -13.00 -7.44
N LEU A 109 -5.95 -14.11 -6.75
CA LEU A 109 -6.67 -15.24 -7.33
C LEU A 109 -8.13 -14.85 -7.56
N LYS A 110 -8.68 -15.22 -8.72
CA LYS A 110 -10.13 -15.10 -8.98
C LYS A 110 -10.90 -15.82 -7.87
N GLY A 111 -12.01 -15.23 -7.42
CA GLY A 111 -12.84 -15.74 -6.32
C GLY A 111 -12.32 -15.40 -4.92
N SER A 112 -11.20 -14.67 -4.80
CA SER A 112 -10.72 -14.19 -3.50
C SER A 112 -11.70 -13.21 -2.87
N LEU A 113 -11.76 -13.23 -1.53
CA LEU A 113 -12.55 -12.29 -0.74
C LEU A 113 -11.89 -10.91 -0.69
N VAL A 114 -12.65 -9.87 -1.02
CA VAL A 114 -12.27 -8.46 -0.86
C VAL A 114 -13.18 -7.81 0.18
N LYS A 115 -12.59 -7.30 1.24
CA LYS A 115 -13.26 -6.55 2.29
C LYS A 115 -13.23 -5.07 1.93
N LEU A 116 -14.41 -4.46 1.80
CA LEU A 116 -14.59 -3.03 1.60
C LEU A 116 -15.05 -2.39 2.91
N TYR A 117 -14.25 -1.46 3.41
CA TYR A 117 -14.63 -0.62 4.54
C TYR A 117 -15.29 0.64 4.03
N TYR A 118 -16.53 0.85 4.43
CA TYR A 118 -17.32 2.00 4.03
C TYR A 118 -17.79 2.79 5.24
N VAL A 119 -18.26 4.01 4.99
CA VAL A 119 -18.68 4.95 6.03
C VAL A 119 -20.18 5.19 5.94
N ASP A 120 -20.87 5.07 7.07
CA ASP A 120 -22.27 5.51 7.23
C ASP A 120 -22.34 6.84 8.00
N LEU A 121 -23.54 7.42 8.03
CA LEU A 121 -23.81 8.68 8.71
C LEU A 121 -23.40 8.65 10.19
N ASP A 122 -23.64 7.54 10.88
CA ASP A 122 -23.27 7.37 12.29
C ASP A 122 -21.75 7.44 12.49
N VAL A 123 -20.98 6.90 11.56
CA VAL A 123 -19.52 6.92 11.59
C VAL A 123 -18.98 8.32 11.33
N ILE A 124 -19.62 9.07 10.42
CA ILE A 124 -19.27 10.48 10.13
C ILE A 124 -19.52 11.33 11.38
N ASN A 125 -20.71 11.19 11.98
CA ASN A 125 -21.09 11.94 13.18
C ASN A 125 -20.15 11.63 14.35
N ALA A 126 -19.92 10.35 14.64
CA ALA A 126 -18.95 9.94 15.66
C ALA A 126 -17.53 10.45 15.36
N SER A 127 -17.15 10.55 14.09
CA SER A 127 -15.85 11.11 13.68
C SER A 127 -15.76 12.61 13.91
N GLN A 128 -16.86 13.35 13.74
CA GLN A 128 -16.94 14.78 14.04
C GLN A 128 -16.86 15.05 15.55
N GLU A 129 -17.56 14.24 16.37
CA GLU A 129 -17.46 14.34 17.84
C GLU A 129 -16.02 14.16 18.34
N LEU A 130 -15.23 13.29 17.70
CA LEU A 130 -13.82 13.11 18.03
C LEU A 130 -12.96 14.35 17.73
N ILE A 131 -13.35 15.16 16.75
CA ILE A 131 -12.69 16.43 16.44
C ILE A 131 -13.10 17.48 17.47
N ASP A 132 -14.39 17.58 17.75
CA ASP A 132 -14.94 18.55 18.69
C ASP A 132 -14.36 18.32 20.11
N GLU A 133 -14.25 17.07 20.55
CA GLU A 133 -13.64 16.70 21.82
C GLU A 133 -12.15 17.10 21.90
N GLU A 134 -11.41 16.94 20.81
CA GLU A 134 -10.00 17.37 20.77
C GLU A 134 -9.88 18.89 20.82
N THR A 135 -10.72 19.61 20.08
CA THR A 135 -10.69 21.08 20.10
C THR A 135 -11.05 21.63 21.46
N ARG A 136 -12.06 21.07 22.15
CA ARG A 136 -12.41 21.41 23.54
C ARG A 136 -11.22 21.22 24.48
N ARG A 137 -10.58 20.06 24.44
CA ARG A 137 -9.39 19.78 25.26
C ARG A 137 -8.23 20.75 25.00
N ILE A 138 -8.04 21.17 23.76
CA ILE A 138 -6.99 22.15 23.41
C ILE A 138 -7.35 23.53 23.99
N VAL A 139 -8.61 23.95 23.87
CA VAL A 139 -9.08 25.23 24.41
C VAL A 139 -8.97 25.25 25.94
N GLU A 140 -9.43 24.20 26.62
CA GLU A 140 -9.32 24.06 28.08
C GLU A 140 -7.86 24.11 28.56
N ARG A 141 -6.96 23.42 27.84
CA ARG A 141 -5.53 23.49 28.12
C ARG A 141 -4.98 24.90 27.98
N ASN A 142 -5.36 25.61 26.93
CA ASN A 142 -4.89 26.98 26.72
C ASN A 142 -5.42 27.95 27.78
N GLN A 143 -6.66 27.78 28.23
CA GLN A 143 -7.25 28.56 29.32
C GLN A 143 -6.55 28.28 30.65
N THR A 144 -6.41 27.01 31.04
CA THR A 144 -5.71 26.65 32.30
C THR A 144 -4.27 27.15 32.34
N ILE A 145 -3.58 27.15 31.20
CA ILE A 145 -2.24 27.75 31.08
C ILE A 145 -2.30 29.27 31.27
N ALA A 146 -3.24 29.97 30.62
CA ALA A 146 -3.41 31.42 30.77
C ALA A 146 -3.71 31.82 32.22
N ASP A 147 -4.62 31.12 32.89
CA ASP A 147 -4.98 31.36 34.29
C ASP A 147 -3.77 31.15 35.22
N SER A 148 -2.98 30.12 34.94
CA SER A 148 -1.73 29.86 35.66
C SER A 148 -0.74 31.01 35.50
N PHE A 149 -0.57 31.57 34.29
CA PHE A 149 0.28 32.73 34.05
C PHE A 149 -0.23 34.00 34.76
N GLU A 150 -1.54 34.26 34.75
CA GLU A 150 -2.13 35.40 35.46
C GLU A 150 -1.92 35.29 36.97
N SER A 151 -2.12 34.11 37.54
CA SER A 151 -1.90 33.86 38.97
C SER A 151 -0.46 34.15 39.39
N VAL A 152 0.54 33.76 38.57
CA VAL A 152 1.96 34.01 38.84
C VAL A 152 2.29 35.51 38.71
N LYS A 153 1.74 36.21 37.72
CA LYS A 153 1.94 37.66 37.54
C LYS A 153 1.47 38.45 38.77
N ASN A 154 0.39 38.02 39.41
CA ASN A 154 -0.15 38.68 40.59
C ASN A 154 0.67 38.43 41.87
N VAL A 155 1.52 37.39 41.90
CA VAL A 155 2.34 37.01 43.06
C VAL A 155 3.77 37.57 42.98
N ILE A 156 4.30 37.84 41.77
CA ILE A 156 5.67 38.33 41.59
C ILE A 156 5.67 39.87 41.43
N PRO A 157 6.20 40.66 42.38
CA PRO A 157 6.34 42.10 42.21
C PRO A 157 7.44 42.38 41.19
N PHE A 158 7.06 42.74 39.95
CA PHE A 158 7.99 43.23 38.93
C PHE A 158 8.55 44.61 39.35
N ARG A 159 9.63 44.60 40.14
CA ARG A 159 10.38 45.80 40.52
C ARG A 159 11.19 46.29 39.33
N HIS A 160 10.63 47.20 38.53
CA HIS A 160 11.37 47.96 37.53
C HIS A 160 12.33 48.93 38.23
N GLN A 161 13.62 48.60 38.27
CA GLN A 161 14.67 49.59 38.55
C GLN A 161 14.96 50.34 37.25
N LYS A 162 14.45 51.58 37.13
CA LYS A 162 14.93 52.53 36.11
C LYS A 162 16.29 53.08 36.56
N LYS A 163 17.30 52.95 35.72
CA LYS A 163 18.52 53.78 35.75
C LYS A 163 18.40 54.84 34.66
#